data_AF-A0A8J6Y5N1-F1
#
_entry.id   AF-A0A8J6Y5N1-F1
#
_cell.length_a   1.000
_cell.length_b   1.000
_cell.length_c   1.000
_cell.angle_alpha   90.00
_cell.angle_beta   90.00
_cell.angle_gamma   90.00
#
_symmetry.space_group_name_H-M   'P 1'
#
loop_
_entity.id
_entity.type
_entity.pdbx_description
1 polymer ?
#
loop_
_entity_poly.entity_id
_entity_poly.type
_entity_poly.pdbx_seq_one_letter_code
_entity_poly.pdbx_strand_id
1 'polypeptide(L)'
;MSYKLWDFAKELRTSYELVDLTHPLDNDSPYWSGITAGSVELGKVCFDWGNPMLDCLIQTFKFPGQFGTHIDFPGHFIKGGGLSDSYGVQHMIYPLCVVDISAKVAKDIHYAATADDIKAYEETYGIIPDGAFVALYSGWAKHWPDMNAISGINADGNENFPGWSLDALKYIYEVRNAAANGHETLDTDASVEAAKAGDLACERYLLSKGKLQVEVMTNLDKVAPAGALVIVAWPNIKGATGLPARLVAITPK
;
A
#
# COMPACT_ATOMS: atom_id res chain seq x y z
N MET A 1 -7.13 14.91 -37.06
CA MET A 1 -6.10 15.29 -36.06
C MET A 1 -6.01 14.15 -35.06
N SER A 2 -4.81 13.70 -34.72
CA SER A 2 -4.57 12.72 -33.64
C SER A 2 -4.08 13.48 -32.41
N TYR A 3 -4.60 13.13 -31.24
CA TYR A 3 -4.20 13.69 -29.96
C TYR A 3 -3.48 12.61 -29.17
N LYS A 4 -2.16 12.71 -29.06
CA LYS A 4 -1.29 11.65 -28.50
C LYS A 4 -1.78 11.09 -27.15
N LEU A 5 -2.23 11.96 -26.24
CA LEU A 5 -2.70 11.53 -24.92
C LEU A 5 -4.05 10.79 -24.99
N TRP A 6 -4.91 11.12 -25.96
CA TRP A 6 -6.18 10.41 -26.14
C TRP A 6 -5.94 9.04 -26.78
N ASP A 7 -5.00 8.97 -27.74
CA ASP A 7 -4.58 7.72 -28.36
C ASP A 7 -3.90 6.81 -27.32
N PHE A 8 -3.03 7.35 -26.47
CA PHE A 8 -2.44 6.63 -25.34
C PHE A 8 -3.50 6.17 -24.34
N ALA A 9 -4.47 7.03 -23.97
CA ALA A 9 -5.57 6.64 -23.08
C ALA A 9 -6.47 5.56 -23.68
N LYS A 10 -6.57 5.47 -25.01
CA LYS A 10 -7.25 4.37 -25.71
C LYS A 10 -6.41 3.10 -25.63
N GLU A 11 -5.12 3.20 -25.95
CA GLU A 11 -4.15 2.10 -25.87
C GLU A 11 -4.11 1.48 -24.46
N LEU A 12 -4.03 2.31 -23.41
CA LEU A 12 -4.10 1.89 -22.01
C LEU A 12 -5.30 0.99 -21.70
N ARG A 13 -6.46 1.24 -22.33
CA ARG A 13 -7.69 0.47 -22.09
C ARG A 13 -7.83 -0.77 -22.97
N THR A 14 -7.12 -0.82 -24.10
CA THR A 14 -7.28 -1.90 -25.09
C THR A 14 -6.12 -2.89 -25.09
N SER A 15 -4.90 -2.41 -24.87
CA SER A 15 -3.65 -3.15 -25.01
C SER A 15 -3.10 -3.64 -23.68
N TYR A 16 -3.49 -3.01 -22.57
CA TYR A 16 -3.06 -3.34 -21.21
C TYR A 16 -4.23 -3.87 -20.37
N GLU A 17 -3.91 -4.45 -19.23
CA GLU A 17 -4.88 -4.79 -18.18
C GLU A 17 -4.80 -3.74 -17.06
N LEU A 18 -5.97 -3.38 -16.52
CA LEU A 18 -6.08 -2.50 -15.35
C LEU A 18 -6.46 -3.36 -14.15
N VAL A 19 -5.51 -3.52 -13.22
CA VAL A 19 -5.69 -4.34 -12.02
C VAL A 19 -5.91 -3.44 -10.82
N ASP A 20 -6.98 -3.71 -10.08
CA ASP A 20 -7.27 -3.04 -8.81
C ASP A 20 -6.40 -3.63 -7.71
N LEU A 21 -5.51 -2.82 -7.11
CA LEU A 21 -4.63 -3.25 -6.01
C LEU A 21 -5.18 -2.85 -4.64
N THR A 22 -6.46 -2.51 -4.57
CA THR A 22 -7.14 -1.96 -3.39
C THR A 22 -8.22 -2.91 -2.90
N HIS A 23 -8.25 -3.21 -1.61
CA HIS A 23 -9.38 -3.93 -1.03
C HIS A 23 -10.64 -3.04 -0.95
N PRO A 24 -11.85 -3.60 -1.17
CA PRO A 24 -13.08 -2.88 -0.85
C PRO A 24 -13.16 -2.60 0.64
N LEU A 25 -13.73 -1.46 1.01
CA LEU A 25 -13.91 -1.04 2.40
C LEU A 25 -15.39 -1.07 2.80
N ASP A 26 -15.64 -1.59 4.00
CA ASP A 26 -16.91 -1.58 4.72
C ASP A 26 -16.68 -1.30 6.22
N ASN A 27 -17.73 -1.37 7.04
CA ASN A 27 -17.63 -1.08 8.47
C ASN A 27 -16.92 -2.19 9.29
N ASP A 28 -16.66 -3.34 8.68
CA ASP A 28 -16.02 -4.50 9.32
C ASP A 28 -14.57 -4.70 8.82
N SER A 29 -14.11 -3.82 7.93
CA SER A 29 -12.79 -3.90 7.31
C SER A 29 -11.65 -3.75 8.33
N PRO A 30 -10.58 -4.55 8.22
CA PRO A 30 -9.41 -4.48 9.10
C PRO A 30 -8.74 -3.10 9.22
N TYR A 31 -8.32 -2.78 10.44
CA TYR A 31 -7.39 -1.70 10.78
C TYR A 31 -6.66 -2.06 12.08
N TRP A 32 -5.47 -1.48 12.28
CA TRP A 32 -4.63 -1.78 13.44
C TRP A 32 -5.38 -1.73 14.78
N SER A 33 -5.24 -2.78 15.59
CA SER A 33 -6.03 -2.99 16.81
C SER A 33 -5.79 -1.93 17.90
N GLY A 34 -4.70 -1.17 17.83
CA GLY A 34 -4.43 -0.04 18.70
C GLY A 34 -5.28 1.21 18.42
N ILE A 35 -5.93 1.28 17.25
CA ILE A 35 -6.88 2.36 16.94
C ILE A 35 -8.15 2.19 17.78
N THR A 36 -8.63 3.28 18.36
CA THR A 36 -9.79 3.27 19.26
C THR A 36 -11.05 2.75 18.56
N ALA A 37 -11.77 1.85 19.22
CA ALA A 37 -13.06 1.34 18.74
C ALA A 37 -14.04 2.47 18.38
N GLY A 38 -14.79 2.27 17.29
CA GLY A 38 -15.71 3.28 16.74
C GLY A 38 -15.04 4.35 15.88
N SER A 39 -13.76 4.17 15.49
CA SER A 39 -13.06 5.04 14.54
C SER A 39 -13.54 4.86 13.09
N VAL A 40 -14.30 3.81 12.79
CA VAL A 40 -14.91 3.53 11.49
C VAL A 40 -16.43 3.71 11.57
N GLU A 41 -16.98 4.51 10.67
CA GLU A 41 -18.41 4.67 10.39
C GLU A 41 -18.56 5.10 8.93
N LEU A 42 -18.65 4.13 8.02
CA LEU A 42 -18.77 4.37 6.58
C LEU A 42 -20.24 4.38 6.16
N GLY A 43 -20.59 5.32 5.28
CA GLY A 43 -21.91 5.34 4.63
C GLY A 43 -23.06 5.74 5.54
N LYS A 44 -22.81 6.44 6.66
CA LYS A 44 -23.88 6.91 7.54
C LYS A 44 -24.72 7.96 6.86
N VAL A 45 -25.99 7.65 6.66
CA VAL A 45 -26.97 8.56 6.06
C VAL A 45 -27.12 9.80 6.95
N CYS A 46 -26.86 10.98 6.36
CA CYS A 46 -27.06 12.28 7.01
C CYS A 46 -28.14 13.11 6.31
N PHE A 47 -28.57 12.70 5.11
CA PHE A 47 -29.67 13.28 4.37
C PHE A 47 -30.30 12.16 3.53
N ASP A 48 -31.62 11.99 3.60
CA ASP A 48 -32.32 10.86 2.98
C ASP A 48 -33.39 11.33 1.99
N TRP A 49 -33.82 10.41 1.13
CA TRP A 49 -34.91 10.60 0.18
C TRP A 49 -36.20 11.02 0.89
N GLY A 50 -37.08 11.73 0.18
CA GLY A 50 -38.31 12.26 0.73
C GLY A 50 -38.12 13.52 1.60
N ASN A 51 -36.91 14.10 1.62
CA ASN A 51 -36.69 15.39 2.25
C ASN A 51 -37.37 16.52 1.44
N PRO A 52 -38.23 17.37 2.06
CA PRO A 52 -38.93 18.43 1.35
C PRO A 52 -38.03 19.47 0.67
N MET A 53 -36.77 19.62 1.10
CA MET A 53 -35.81 20.58 0.52
C MET A 53 -35.18 20.07 -0.78
N LEU A 54 -34.87 18.78 -0.85
CA LEU A 54 -34.21 18.14 -2.00
C LEU A 54 -34.41 16.63 -1.90
N ASP A 55 -34.73 15.96 -3.01
CA ASP A 55 -34.86 14.51 -3.04
C ASP A 55 -33.52 13.89 -3.46
N CYS A 56 -32.67 13.57 -2.47
CA CYS A 56 -31.36 12.95 -2.67
C CYS A 56 -30.89 12.18 -1.43
N LEU A 57 -29.87 11.32 -1.57
CA LEU A 57 -29.20 10.64 -0.47
C LEU A 57 -27.79 11.19 -0.27
N ILE A 58 -27.44 11.55 0.97
CA ILE A 58 -26.09 12.00 1.36
C ILE A 58 -25.64 11.16 2.56
N GLN A 59 -24.39 10.70 2.47
CA GLN A 59 -23.73 9.92 3.51
C GLN A 59 -22.50 10.65 4.05
N THR A 60 -22.14 10.31 5.29
CA THR A 60 -20.90 10.69 5.95
C THR A 60 -19.99 9.47 6.08
N PHE A 61 -18.69 9.75 6.17
CA PHE A 61 -17.65 8.74 6.28
C PHE A 61 -16.69 9.16 7.40
N LYS A 62 -16.44 8.24 8.32
CA LYS A 62 -15.47 8.35 9.39
C LYS A 62 -14.54 7.13 9.30
N PHE A 63 -13.23 7.38 9.28
CA PHE A 63 -12.21 6.34 9.21
C PHE A 63 -10.91 6.85 9.84
N PRO A 64 -10.06 5.97 10.40
CA PRO A 64 -8.67 6.32 10.73
C PRO A 64 -7.85 6.51 9.43
N GLY A 65 -6.71 7.20 9.53
CA GLY A 65 -5.84 7.42 8.36
C GLY A 65 -5.32 6.10 7.78
N GLN A 66 -4.82 5.23 8.66
CA GLN A 66 -4.39 3.86 8.37
C GLN A 66 -5.61 2.90 8.35
N PHE A 67 -6.35 2.87 7.24
CA PHE A 67 -7.56 2.05 7.09
C PHE A 67 -7.62 1.32 5.74
N GLY A 68 -7.69 -0.01 5.78
CA GLY A 68 -7.60 -0.88 4.60
C GLY A 68 -6.33 -0.62 3.80
N THR A 69 -6.41 -0.68 2.46
CA THR A 69 -5.30 -0.25 1.61
C THR A 69 -5.12 1.28 1.74
N HIS A 70 -3.98 1.71 2.29
CA HIS A 70 -3.78 3.11 2.67
C HIS A 70 -2.35 3.57 2.39
N ILE A 71 -2.17 4.88 2.24
CA ILE A 71 -0.87 5.53 2.07
C ILE A 71 -0.43 6.19 3.36
N ASP A 72 0.86 6.08 3.69
CA ASP A 72 1.49 6.81 4.79
C ASP A 72 2.40 7.93 4.33
N PHE A 73 2.26 9.07 5.00
CA PHE A 73 3.13 10.23 4.83
C PHE A 73 4.13 10.29 6.00
N PRO A 74 5.33 10.90 5.82
CA PRO A 74 6.36 10.94 6.85
C PRO A 74 5.91 11.42 8.22
N GLY A 75 4.98 12.38 8.27
CA GLY A 75 4.42 12.89 9.52
C GLY A 75 3.71 11.83 10.39
N HIS A 76 3.46 10.62 9.86
CA HIS A 76 2.93 9.49 10.63
C HIS A 76 3.90 9.05 11.73
N PHE A 77 5.19 8.88 11.42
CA PHE A 77 6.22 8.43 12.38
C PHE A 77 7.23 9.52 12.74
N ILE A 78 7.32 10.58 11.95
CA ILE A 78 8.34 11.62 12.09
C ILE A 78 7.66 12.92 12.53
N LYS A 79 7.90 13.31 13.79
CA LYS A 79 7.35 14.56 14.32
C LYS A 79 7.81 15.76 13.48
N GLY A 80 6.86 16.48 12.89
CA GLY A 80 7.13 17.59 11.98
C GLY A 80 7.53 17.17 10.56
N GLY A 81 7.45 15.87 10.24
CA GLY A 81 7.60 15.35 8.88
C GLY A 81 6.48 15.81 7.95
N GLY A 82 6.70 15.63 6.65
CA GLY A 82 5.74 15.99 5.61
C GLY A 82 4.39 15.29 5.80
N LEU A 83 3.31 16.05 5.67
CA LEU A 83 1.92 15.56 5.66
C LEU A 83 1.42 15.48 4.22
N SER A 84 0.18 15.03 4.02
CA SER A 84 -0.46 14.92 2.70
C SER A 84 -0.28 16.14 1.79
N ASP A 85 -0.37 17.36 2.32
CA ASP A 85 -0.21 18.61 1.55
C ASP A 85 1.20 18.83 0.97
N SER A 86 2.20 18.09 1.47
CA SER A 86 3.56 18.12 0.95
C SER A 86 3.71 17.30 -0.34
N TYR A 87 2.71 16.46 -0.66
CA TYR A 87 2.73 15.51 -1.76
C TYR A 87 1.58 15.80 -2.74
N GLY A 88 1.93 16.30 -3.93
CA GLY A 88 0.97 16.54 -5.02
C GLY A 88 0.84 15.37 -6.01
N VAL A 89 0.03 15.57 -7.05
CA VAL A 89 -0.30 14.57 -8.11
C VAL A 89 0.91 14.01 -8.87
N GLN A 90 2.07 14.67 -8.80
CA GLN A 90 3.32 14.14 -9.36
C GLN A 90 3.83 12.90 -8.60
N HIS A 91 3.36 12.69 -7.37
CA HIS A 91 3.66 11.54 -6.52
C HIS A 91 2.56 10.46 -6.58
N MET A 92 1.78 10.43 -7.66
CA MET A 92 0.67 9.46 -7.79
C MET A 92 0.90 8.45 -8.92
N ILE A 93 1.97 8.55 -9.72
CA ILE A 93 2.21 7.65 -10.86
C ILE A 93 3.66 7.20 -10.84
N TYR A 94 3.87 5.88 -10.86
CA TYR A 94 5.20 5.29 -10.75
C TYR A 94 5.38 4.12 -11.71
N PRO A 95 6.61 3.85 -12.19
CA PRO A 95 6.99 2.49 -12.60
C PRO A 95 6.73 1.53 -11.43
N LEU A 96 6.10 0.40 -11.69
CA LEU A 96 5.83 -0.61 -10.67
C LEU A 96 6.77 -1.82 -10.86
N CYS A 97 7.50 -2.14 -9.80
CA CYS A 97 8.29 -3.36 -9.66
C CYS A 97 7.66 -4.25 -8.60
N VAL A 98 7.29 -5.49 -8.94
CA VAL A 98 6.74 -6.45 -7.98
C VAL A 98 7.79 -7.51 -7.65
N VAL A 99 8.34 -7.45 -6.43
CA VAL A 99 9.29 -8.43 -5.90
C VAL A 99 8.49 -9.55 -5.23
N ASP A 100 8.56 -10.75 -5.78
CA ASP A 100 7.82 -11.92 -5.29
C ASP A 100 8.65 -12.71 -4.27
N ILE A 101 8.17 -12.76 -3.02
CA ILE A 101 8.69 -13.61 -1.95
C ILE A 101 7.69 -14.69 -1.51
N SER A 102 6.54 -14.82 -2.17
CA SER A 102 5.42 -15.69 -1.75
C SER A 102 5.83 -17.15 -1.55
N ALA A 103 6.70 -17.70 -2.41
CA ALA A 103 7.21 -19.05 -2.28
C ALA A 103 8.13 -19.26 -1.05
N LYS A 104 8.77 -18.18 -0.56
CA LYS A 104 9.57 -18.19 0.67
C LYS A 104 8.65 -18.05 1.88
N VAL A 105 7.66 -17.16 1.82
CA VAL A 105 6.61 -17.00 2.83
C VAL A 105 5.82 -18.29 3.07
N ALA A 106 5.55 -19.06 2.00
CA ALA A 106 4.89 -20.35 2.12
C ALA A 106 5.70 -21.39 2.91
N LYS A 107 7.02 -21.22 3.03
CA LYS A 107 7.92 -22.08 3.82
C LYS A 107 8.17 -21.52 5.22
N ASP A 108 8.16 -20.19 5.34
CA ASP A 108 8.39 -19.45 6.57
C ASP A 108 7.51 -18.20 6.57
N ILE A 109 6.42 -18.23 7.36
CA ILE A 109 5.46 -17.12 7.43
C ILE A 109 6.09 -15.85 8.02
N HIS A 110 7.25 -15.93 8.65
CA HIS A 110 7.98 -14.81 9.24
C HIS A 110 9.04 -14.23 8.30
N TYR A 111 9.10 -14.70 7.04
CA TYR A 111 10.18 -14.32 6.13
C TYR A 111 10.27 -12.81 5.93
N ALA A 112 11.44 -12.25 6.25
CA ALA A 112 11.78 -10.87 5.97
C ALA A 112 12.50 -10.77 4.61
N ALA A 113 11.95 -9.99 3.69
CA ALA A 113 12.55 -9.75 2.37
C ALA A 113 13.95 -9.17 2.52
N THR A 114 14.89 -9.65 1.73
CA THR A 114 16.32 -9.29 1.80
C THR A 114 16.77 -8.46 0.61
N ALA A 115 17.95 -7.84 0.71
CA ALA A 115 18.57 -7.19 -0.46
C ALA A 115 18.86 -8.17 -1.61
N ASP A 116 19.08 -9.46 -1.30
CA ASP A 116 19.35 -10.47 -2.31
C ASP A 116 18.08 -10.93 -3.04
N ASP A 117 16.90 -10.86 -2.42
CA ASP A 117 15.60 -10.99 -3.11
C ASP A 117 15.47 -9.95 -4.21
N ILE A 118 15.82 -8.70 -3.88
CA ILE A 118 15.74 -7.59 -4.81
C ILE A 118 16.77 -7.75 -5.93
N LYS A 119 18.01 -8.16 -5.62
CA LYS A 119 19.01 -8.44 -6.66
C LYS A 119 18.59 -9.58 -7.58
N ALA A 120 17.97 -10.64 -7.06
CA ALA A 120 17.46 -11.75 -7.87
C ALA A 120 16.31 -11.31 -8.80
N TYR A 121 15.45 -10.41 -8.33
CA TYR A 121 14.47 -9.72 -9.18
C TYR A 121 15.18 -8.96 -10.31
N GLU A 122 16.23 -8.19 -9.99
CA GLU A 122 16.95 -7.40 -10.99
C GLU A 122 17.72 -8.23 -12.01
N GLU A 123 18.25 -9.39 -11.61
CA GLU A 123 18.88 -10.35 -12.51
C GLU A 123 17.89 -10.87 -13.57
N THR A 124 16.61 -10.98 -13.20
CA THR A 124 15.56 -11.53 -14.07
C THR A 124 14.91 -10.45 -14.93
N TYR A 125 14.58 -9.30 -14.34
CA TYR A 125 13.74 -8.28 -14.96
C TYR A 125 14.45 -6.98 -15.29
N GLY A 126 15.72 -6.85 -14.90
CA GLY A 126 16.51 -5.63 -15.04
C GLY A 126 16.49 -4.76 -13.78
N ILE A 127 17.36 -3.75 -13.78
CA ILE A 127 17.55 -2.83 -12.66
C ILE A 127 16.25 -2.08 -12.36
N ILE A 128 15.91 -1.95 -11.07
CA ILE A 128 14.78 -1.13 -10.62
C ILE A 128 15.00 0.32 -11.09
N PRO A 129 14.07 0.90 -11.87
CA PRO A 129 14.24 2.24 -12.40
C PRO A 129 14.16 3.31 -11.31
N ASP A 130 14.84 4.42 -11.54
CA ASP A 130 14.78 5.61 -10.68
C ASP A 130 13.33 6.05 -10.47
N GLY A 131 12.95 6.32 -9.22
CA GLY A 131 11.60 6.75 -8.88
C GLY A 131 10.54 5.65 -8.97
N ALA A 132 10.91 4.37 -9.02
CA ALA A 132 9.96 3.26 -8.99
C ALA A 132 9.17 3.18 -7.68
N PHE A 133 7.97 2.62 -7.77
CA PHE A 133 7.26 2.01 -6.66
C PHE A 133 7.64 0.53 -6.61
N VAL A 134 8.22 0.08 -5.49
CA VAL A 134 8.61 -1.32 -5.30
C VAL A 134 7.62 -2.01 -4.36
N ALA A 135 6.78 -2.89 -4.92
CA ALA A 135 5.82 -3.68 -4.18
C ALA A 135 6.40 -5.04 -3.79
N LEU A 136 6.11 -5.50 -2.58
CA LEU A 136 6.47 -6.82 -2.08
C LEU A 136 5.25 -7.74 -2.15
N TYR A 137 5.28 -8.70 -3.06
CA TYR A 137 4.25 -9.73 -3.14
C TYR A 137 4.60 -10.89 -2.21
N SER A 138 3.72 -11.19 -1.26
CA SER A 138 3.92 -12.20 -0.23
C SER A 138 2.85 -13.29 -0.22
N GLY A 139 1.74 -13.08 -0.95
CA GLY A 139 0.55 -13.91 -0.89
C GLY A 139 -0.28 -13.68 0.39
N TRP A 140 -0.05 -12.59 1.11
CA TRP A 140 -0.69 -12.31 2.40
C TRP A 140 -2.10 -11.74 2.28
N ALA A 141 -2.41 -11.10 1.14
CA ALA A 141 -3.73 -10.49 0.89
C ALA A 141 -4.91 -11.47 1.02
N LYS A 142 -4.67 -12.78 0.92
CA LYS A 142 -5.68 -13.84 1.16
C LYS A 142 -6.27 -13.86 2.57
N HIS A 143 -5.60 -13.21 3.53
CA HIS A 143 -6.05 -13.14 4.92
C HIS A 143 -7.08 -12.02 5.16
N TRP A 144 -7.25 -11.10 4.21
CA TRP A 144 -8.35 -10.12 4.21
C TRP A 144 -9.71 -10.83 4.01
N PRO A 145 -10.81 -10.39 4.65
CA PRO A 145 -10.95 -9.24 5.55
C PRO A 145 -10.87 -9.63 7.04
N ASP A 146 -10.32 -10.78 7.42
CA ASP A 146 -10.31 -11.18 8.83
C ASP A 146 -9.17 -10.48 9.59
N MET A 147 -9.52 -9.67 10.58
CA MET A 147 -8.57 -8.85 11.33
C MET A 147 -7.49 -9.69 12.06
N ASN A 148 -7.87 -10.83 12.64
CA ASN A 148 -6.90 -11.68 13.34
C ASN A 148 -5.97 -12.39 12.35
N ALA A 149 -6.53 -12.86 11.24
CA ALA A 149 -5.79 -13.55 10.20
C ALA A 149 -4.79 -12.62 9.50
N ILE A 150 -5.20 -11.39 9.15
CA ILE A 150 -4.32 -10.44 8.46
C ILE A 150 -3.24 -9.86 9.37
N SER A 151 -3.53 -9.72 10.67
CA SER A 151 -2.54 -9.38 11.70
C SER A 151 -1.65 -10.57 12.07
N GLY A 152 -1.92 -11.77 11.57
CA GLY A 152 -1.18 -12.98 11.90
C GLY A 152 -1.19 -13.32 13.40
N ILE A 153 -2.23 -12.93 14.14
CA ILE A 153 -2.29 -13.16 15.59
C ILE A 153 -2.45 -14.65 15.85
N ASN A 154 -1.48 -15.24 16.56
CA ASN A 154 -1.52 -16.63 16.98
C ASN A 154 -2.11 -16.78 18.40
N ALA A 155 -2.17 -18.01 18.91
CA ALA A 155 -2.73 -18.33 20.23
C ALA A 155 -1.99 -17.65 21.40
N ASP A 156 -0.73 -17.30 21.22
CA ASP A 156 0.09 -16.63 22.24
C ASP A 156 -0.07 -15.09 22.18
N GLY A 157 -0.89 -14.58 21.27
CA GLY A 157 -1.15 -13.15 21.07
C GLY A 157 -0.08 -12.42 20.25
N ASN A 158 0.91 -13.14 19.73
CA ASN A 158 1.98 -12.55 18.92
C ASN A 158 1.57 -12.50 17.44
N GLU A 159 2.10 -11.50 16.74
CA GLU A 159 1.96 -11.31 15.30
C GLU A 159 2.90 -12.26 14.53
N ASN A 160 2.42 -12.77 13.39
CA ASN A 160 3.14 -13.74 12.56
C ASN A 160 2.84 -13.49 11.09
N PHE A 161 3.61 -12.60 10.49
CA PHE A 161 3.48 -12.21 9.09
C PHE A 161 4.85 -11.85 8.49
N PRO A 162 4.99 -11.97 7.16
CA PRO A 162 6.22 -11.63 6.45
C PRO A 162 6.33 -10.11 6.30
N GLY A 163 7.42 -9.61 5.74
CA GLY A 163 7.50 -8.18 5.47
C GLY A 163 8.85 -7.75 4.98
N TRP A 164 9.13 -6.46 5.08
CA TRP A 164 10.42 -5.91 4.71
C TRP A 164 11.45 -6.14 5.82
N SER A 165 12.71 -6.39 5.43
CA SER A 165 13.85 -6.11 6.31
C SER A 165 14.38 -4.69 6.07
N LEU A 166 15.07 -4.15 7.07
CA LEU A 166 15.70 -2.84 6.97
C LEU A 166 16.74 -2.79 5.84
N ASP A 167 17.46 -3.88 5.61
CA ASP A 167 18.47 -3.95 4.55
C ASP A 167 17.85 -3.96 3.15
N ALA A 168 16.68 -4.59 2.97
CA ALA A 168 15.93 -4.51 1.73
C ALA A 168 15.45 -3.08 1.45
N LEU A 169 14.89 -2.39 2.45
CA LEU A 169 14.47 -0.99 2.28
C LEU A 169 15.64 -0.05 2.01
N LYS A 170 16.76 -0.22 2.71
CA LYS A 170 18.00 0.52 2.41
C LYS A 170 18.44 0.30 0.97
N TYR A 171 18.39 -0.93 0.48
CA TYR A 171 18.78 -1.21 -0.90
C TYR A 171 17.88 -0.48 -1.91
N ILE A 172 16.55 -0.59 -1.82
CA ILE A 172 15.66 0.08 -2.79
C ILE A 172 15.79 1.62 -2.73
N TYR A 173 16.00 2.21 -1.56
CA TYR A 173 16.06 3.67 -1.44
C TYR A 173 17.45 4.27 -1.65
N GLU A 174 18.49 3.66 -1.10
CA GLU A 174 19.85 4.23 -1.14
C GLU A 174 20.61 3.79 -2.40
N VAL A 175 20.29 2.62 -2.95
CA VAL A 175 20.99 2.04 -4.11
C VAL A 175 20.18 2.17 -5.41
N ARG A 176 18.84 2.16 -5.33
CA ARG A 176 17.95 2.26 -6.50
C ARG A 176 17.11 3.54 -6.57
N ASN A 177 17.16 4.37 -5.53
CA ASN A 177 16.39 5.61 -5.46
C ASN A 177 14.90 5.42 -5.78
N ALA A 178 14.31 4.34 -5.27
CA ALA A 178 12.86 4.13 -5.33
C ALA A 178 12.12 5.34 -4.72
N ALA A 179 10.95 5.67 -5.28
CA ALA A 179 10.12 6.75 -4.76
C ALA A 179 9.26 6.30 -3.58
N ALA A 180 8.76 5.07 -3.64
CA ALA A 180 7.85 4.49 -2.65
C ALA A 180 7.97 2.96 -2.61
N ASN A 181 7.46 2.35 -1.54
CA ASN A 181 7.30 0.91 -1.41
C ASN A 181 5.83 0.55 -1.13
N GLY A 182 5.48 -0.72 -1.28
CA GLY A 182 4.22 -1.23 -0.78
C GLY A 182 4.24 -2.73 -0.53
N HIS A 183 3.23 -3.21 0.19
CA HIS A 183 3.15 -4.60 0.64
C HIS A 183 1.72 -4.98 1.02
N GLU A 184 1.47 -6.27 1.28
CA GLU A 184 0.12 -6.81 1.54
C GLU A 184 -0.22 -6.93 3.04
N THR A 185 0.78 -6.80 3.91
CA THR A 185 0.63 -6.86 5.37
C THR A 185 0.11 -5.55 5.95
N LEU A 186 -0.31 -5.60 7.23
CA LEU A 186 -0.76 -4.44 8.02
C LEU A 186 0.37 -3.57 8.54
N ASP A 187 1.60 -4.05 8.46
CA ASP A 187 2.80 -3.35 8.89
C ASP A 187 3.92 -3.59 7.88
N THR A 188 4.83 -2.62 7.80
CA THR A 188 6.00 -2.65 6.92
C THR A 188 6.99 -3.75 7.27
N ASP A 189 7.34 -3.83 8.55
CA ASP A 189 8.36 -4.74 9.08
C ASP A 189 7.84 -6.18 9.02
N ALA A 190 8.70 -7.14 8.71
CA ALA A 190 8.36 -8.53 9.06
C ALA A 190 8.17 -8.62 10.59
N SER A 191 7.14 -9.32 11.04
CA SER A 191 6.79 -9.44 12.47
C SER A 191 7.98 -9.80 13.39
N VAL A 192 8.88 -10.68 12.93
CA VAL A 192 10.10 -11.05 13.67
C VAL A 192 11.14 -9.94 13.77
N GLU A 193 11.26 -9.09 12.75
CA GLU A 193 12.15 -7.91 12.78
C GLU A 193 11.57 -6.83 13.69
N ALA A 194 10.25 -6.59 13.63
CA ALA A 194 9.56 -5.69 14.54
C ALA A 194 9.72 -6.13 16.00
N ALA A 195 9.49 -7.41 16.30
CA ALA A 195 9.63 -7.97 17.64
C ALA A 195 11.07 -7.87 18.16
N LYS A 196 12.07 -8.14 17.30
CA LYS A 196 13.49 -8.02 17.63
C LYS A 196 13.91 -6.58 17.90
N ALA A 197 13.36 -5.62 17.18
CA ALA A 197 13.63 -4.19 17.38
C ALA A 197 12.83 -3.59 18.56
N GLY A 198 11.68 -4.18 18.90
CA GLY A 198 10.70 -3.58 19.81
C GLY A 198 10.08 -2.29 19.25
N ASP A 199 10.08 -2.13 17.92
CA ASP A 199 9.64 -0.95 17.17
C ASP A 199 9.38 -1.34 15.71
N LEU A 200 8.60 -0.54 14.98
CA LEU A 200 8.47 -0.63 13.52
C LEU A 200 9.64 0.11 12.87
N ALA A 201 10.81 -0.52 12.91
CA ALA A 201 12.08 0.09 12.54
C ALA A 201 12.17 0.38 11.02
N CYS A 202 11.58 -0.47 10.18
CA CYS A 202 11.52 -0.29 8.74
C CYS A 202 10.62 0.89 8.36
N GLU A 203 9.42 0.95 8.95
CA GLU A 203 8.49 2.07 8.72
C GLU A 203 9.10 3.41 9.18
N ARG A 204 9.64 3.44 10.41
CA ARG A 204 10.33 4.63 10.92
C ARG A 204 11.47 5.06 9.99
N TYR A 205 12.25 4.11 9.50
CA TYR A 205 13.34 4.38 8.58
C TYR A 205 12.84 5.01 7.27
N LEU A 206 11.88 4.39 6.56
CA LEU A 206 11.45 4.91 5.26
C LEU A 206 10.80 6.28 5.38
N LEU A 207 9.96 6.48 6.40
CA LEU A 207 9.29 7.76 6.64
C LEU A 207 10.31 8.84 7.05
N SER A 208 11.38 8.50 7.78
CA SER A 208 12.48 9.44 8.07
C SER A 208 13.25 9.91 6.83
N LYS A 209 13.21 9.12 5.74
CA LYS A 209 13.81 9.48 4.45
C LYS A 209 12.87 10.30 3.56
N GLY A 210 11.69 10.66 4.06
CA GLY A 210 10.68 11.41 3.32
C GLY A 210 9.98 10.58 2.23
N LYS A 211 10.12 9.25 2.26
CA LYS A 211 9.51 8.32 1.31
C LYS A 211 8.05 8.05 1.70
N LEU A 212 7.29 7.56 0.73
CA LEU A 212 5.89 7.15 0.90
C LEU A 212 5.81 5.63 0.89
N GLN A 213 4.77 5.11 1.52
CA GLN A 213 4.43 3.70 1.41
C GLN A 213 2.95 3.45 1.27
N VAL A 214 2.58 2.28 0.74
CA VAL A 214 1.21 1.78 0.78
C VAL A 214 1.16 0.40 1.41
N GLU A 215 0.33 0.25 2.42
CA GLU A 215 0.12 -1.01 3.12
C GLU A 215 -1.18 -1.68 2.69
N VAL A 216 -1.34 -2.95 3.05
CA VAL A 216 -2.55 -3.76 2.79
C VAL A 216 -2.97 -3.75 1.31
N MET A 217 -1.99 -3.88 0.41
CA MET A 217 -2.25 -4.04 -1.02
C MET A 217 -2.84 -5.42 -1.34
N THR A 218 -3.50 -5.54 -2.49
CA THR A 218 -4.03 -6.82 -3.00
C THR A 218 -3.71 -7.04 -4.47
N ASN A 219 -4.00 -8.24 -4.97
CA ASN A 219 -3.90 -8.63 -6.38
C ASN A 219 -2.52 -8.42 -7.03
N LEU A 220 -1.43 -8.38 -6.23
CA LEU A 220 -0.08 -8.28 -6.77
C LEU A 220 0.31 -9.50 -7.62
N ASP A 221 -0.33 -10.66 -7.39
CA ASP A 221 -0.23 -11.87 -8.21
C ASP A 221 -0.75 -11.71 -9.64
N LYS A 222 -1.54 -10.66 -9.90
CA LYS A 222 -2.15 -10.36 -11.20
C LYS A 222 -1.40 -9.29 -11.98
N VAL A 223 -0.28 -8.80 -11.45
CA VAL A 223 0.52 -7.75 -12.07
C VAL A 223 1.82 -8.35 -12.60
N ALA A 224 2.23 -7.94 -13.81
CA ALA A 224 3.53 -8.34 -14.33
C ALA A 224 4.65 -7.86 -13.37
N PRO A 225 5.66 -8.70 -13.07
CA PRO A 225 6.74 -8.33 -12.15
C PRO A 225 7.50 -7.06 -12.56
N ALA A 226 7.58 -6.78 -13.86
CA ALA A 226 8.20 -5.57 -14.42
C ALA A 226 7.42 -5.04 -15.63
N GLY A 227 7.61 -3.76 -15.92
CA GLY A 227 6.99 -3.07 -17.08
C GLY A 227 5.59 -2.55 -16.81
N ALA A 228 5.07 -2.69 -15.59
CA ALA A 228 3.81 -2.10 -15.16
C ALA A 228 3.99 -0.65 -14.68
N LEU A 229 2.88 0.11 -14.68
CA LEU A 229 2.75 1.37 -13.96
C LEU A 229 1.77 1.18 -12.80
N VAL A 230 1.95 1.93 -11.71
CA VAL A 230 0.94 2.04 -10.66
C VAL A 230 0.50 3.49 -10.51
N ILE A 231 -0.81 3.67 -10.41
CA ILE A 231 -1.43 4.92 -9.99
C ILE A 231 -1.82 4.75 -8.51
N VAL A 232 -1.29 5.60 -7.63
CA VAL A 232 -1.60 5.64 -6.20
C VAL A 232 -2.35 6.94 -5.92
N ALA A 233 -3.67 6.89 -5.81
CA ALA A 233 -4.49 8.07 -5.58
C ALA A 233 -5.06 8.09 -4.16
N TRP A 234 -5.04 9.25 -3.51
CA TRP A 234 -5.62 9.44 -2.17
C TRP A 234 -6.49 10.71 -2.13
N PRO A 235 -7.42 10.83 -1.15
CA PRO A 235 -8.18 12.06 -0.93
C PRO A 235 -7.27 13.27 -0.67
N ASN A 236 -7.60 14.43 -1.23
CA ASN A 236 -6.83 15.66 -0.98
C ASN A 236 -7.23 16.34 0.35
N ILE A 237 -7.14 15.58 1.46
CA ILE A 237 -7.43 16.05 2.82
C ILE A 237 -6.16 16.66 3.40
N LYS A 238 -6.24 17.92 3.84
CA LYS A 238 -5.11 18.66 4.40
C LYS A 238 -4.67 18.12 5.75
N GLY A 239 -3.36 18.11 5.98
CA GLY A 239 -2.74 17.73 7.24
C GLY A 239 -2.86 16.25 7.60
N ALA A 240 -3.19 15.38 6.65
CA ALA A 240 -3.30 13.95 6.91
C ALA A 240 -1.92 13.29 7.03
N THR A 241 -1.78 12.38 8.01
CA THR A 241 -0.58 11.55 8.21
C THR A 241 -0.65 10.23 7.46
N GLY A 242 -1.86 9.78 7.15
CA GLY A 242 -2.15 8.68 6.24
C GLY A 242 -3.61 8.73 5.80
N LEU A 243 -3.94 8.06 4.71
CA LEU A 243 -5.29 8.04 4.13
C LEU A 243 -5.54 6.73 3.37
N PRO A 244 -6.79 6.23 3.34
CA PRO A 244 -7.18 5.22 2.36
C PRO A 244 -6.79 5.64 0.94
N ALA A 245 -6.20 4.71 0.19
CA ALA A 245 -5.67 4.96 -1.14
C ALA A 245 -6.29 4.00 -2.16
N ARG A 246 -6.55 4.51 -3.36
CA ARG A 246 -6.96 3.72 -4.52
C ARG A 246 -5.76 3.50 -5.42
N LEU A 247 -5.31 2.25 -5.46
CA LEU A 247 -4.22 1.80 -6.31
C LEU A 247 -4.75 1.06 -7.52
N VAL A 248 -4.26 1.47 -8.70
CA VAL A 248 -4.55 0.81 -9.98
C VAL A 248 -3.23 0.52 -10.68
N ALA A 249 -2.94 -0.75 -10.94
CA ALA A 249 -1.86 -1.13 -11.83
C ALA A 249 -2.33 -1.10 -13.29
N ILE A 250 -1.46 -0.64 -14.17
CA ILE A 250 -1.57 -0.80 -15.62
C ILE A 250 -0.46 -1.75 -16.01
N THR A 251 -0.81 -2.97 -16.41
CA THR A 251 0.14 -4.06 -16.64
C THR A 251 0.01 -4.63 -18.06
N PRO A 252 1.12 -5.10 -18.67
CA PRO A 252 1.04 -5.92 -19.88
C PRO A 252 0.11 -7.13 -19.67
N LYS A 253 -0.57 -7.55 -20.74
CA LYS A 253 -1.39 -8.76 -20.79
C LYS A 253 -0.55 -10.02 -20.96
#